data_AF-A0A963B3J2-F1
#
_entry.id   AF-A0A963B3J2-F1
#
_cell.length_a   1.000
_cell.length_b   1.000
_cell.length_c   1.000
_cell.angle_alpha   90.00
_cell.angle_beta   90.00
_cell.angle_gamma   90.00
#
_symmetry.space_group_name_H-M   'P 1'
#
loop_
_entity.id
_entity.type
_entity.pdbx_description
1 polymer ?
#
loop_
_entity_poly.entity_id
_entity_poly.type
_entity_poly.pdbx_seq_one_letter_code
_entity_poly.pdbx_strand_id
1 'polypeptide(L)'
;DKRIPEQVHSTPQFEKWLRGESGRTPKLLHMRLQDLTRETDDAAPDREYPDELEIGGMRLPLVYHFDPGNEADGVSLKVPVTILNQVSDERCDWLVPGLLRERITALLRSLPKNLRKSFVPVPDFADACLQAMEPSGKRLTQALAEQLKAMTGVYIPEDAWQERLVPDYLRMNFQLLDDKGRRIESGRDLAQLKQRYGDPDRSG
;
A
#
# COMPACT_ATOMS: atom_id res chain seq x y z
N ASP A 1 1.26 14.97 22.40
CA ASP A 1 -0.17 15.23 22.63
C ASP A 1 -0.33 16.27 23.73
N LYS A 2 -0.50 17.56 23.38
CA LYS A 2 -0.40 18.70 24.33
C LYS A 2 -1.39 19.85 24.06
N ARG A 3 -2.39 19.68 23.19
CA ARG A 3 -3.22 20.80 22.71
C ARG A 3 -4.57 20.94 23.42
N ILE A 4 -4.98 19.92 24.17
CA ILE A 4 -6.24 19.94 24.93
C ILE A 4 -5.88 20.08 26.41
N PRO A 5 -6.47 21.05 27.15
CA PRO A 5 -6.25 21.18 28.58
C PRO A 5 -6.68 19.92 29.32
N GLU A 6 -5.89 19.48 30.29
CA GLU A 6 -6.13 18.25 31.04
C GLU A 6 -7.52 18.20 31.69
N GLN A 7 -8.07 19.36 32.03
CA GLN A 7 -9.39 19.55 32.62
C GLN A 7 -10.58 19.32 31.68
N VAL A 8 -10.37 19.00 30.39
CA VAL A 8 -11.47 18.70 29.45
C VAL A 8 -11.71 17.18 29.40
N HIS A 9 -12.80 16.72 30.00
CA HIS A 9 -13.11 15.28 30.11
C HIS A 9 -14.45 14.88 29.47
N SER A 10 -15.13 15.82 28.80
CA SER A 10 -16.44 15.57 28.20
C SER A 10 -16.67 16.44 26.95
N THR A 11 -17.49 15.95 26.02
CA THR A 11 -17.85 16.65 24.78
C THR A 11 -18.38 18.07 25.00
N PRO A 12 -19.31 18.33 25.94
CA PRO A 12 -19.81 19.69 26.17
C PRO A 12 -18.73 20.64 26.69
N GLN A 13 -17.79 20.12 27.48
CA GLN A 13 -16.67 20.89 28.02
C GLN A 13 -15.64 21.19 26.94
N PHE A 14 -15.40 20.24 26.02
CA PHE A 14 -14.55 20.42 24.86
C PHE A 14 -15.09 21.50 23.91
N GLU A 15 -16.38 21.47 23.59
CA GLU A 15 -17.00 22.48 22.72
C GLU A 15 -16.99 23.89 23.33
N LYS A 16 -17.17 23.99 24.65
CA LYS A 16 -17.12 25.28 25.36
C LYS A 16 -15.70 25.84 25.37
N TRP A 17 -14.71 24.99 25.64
CA TRP A 17 -13.29 25.37 25.56
C TRP A 17 -12.89 25.76 24.13
N LEU A 18 -13.26 24.94 23.14
CA LEU A 18 -12.94 25.18 21.74
C LEU A 18 -13.54 26.50 21.24
N ARG A 19 -14.82 26.79 21.56
CA ARG A 19 -15.44 28.08 21.20
C ARG A 19 -14.73 29.28 21.84
N GLY A 20 -14.31 29.16 23.10
CA GLY A 20 -13.57 30.21 23.80
C GLY A 20 -12.19 30.46 23.18
N GLU A 21 -11.49 29.38 22.81
CA GLU A 21 -10.13 29.43 22.30
C GLU A 21 -10.08 29.75 20.80
N SER A 22 -11.10 29.38 20.01
CA SER A 22 -11.22 29.74 18.59
C SER A 22 -11.26 31.26 18.34
N GLY A 23 -11.73 32.04 19.32
CA GLY A 23 -11.68 33.51 19.25
C GLY A 23 -10.29 34.10 19.49
N ARG A 24 -9.39 33.38 20.17
CA ARG A 24 -8.02 33.82 20.47
C ARG A 24 -6.98 33.20 19.53
N THR A 25 -7.20 31.96 19.13
CA THR A 25 -6.27 31.17 18.31
C THR A 25 -7.07 30.44 17.22
N PRO A 26 -7.39 31.10 16.08
CA PRO A 26 -8.29 30.57 15.04
C PRO A 26 -7.82 29.26 14.37
N LYS A 27 -6.58 28.83 14.61
CA LYS A 27 -5.96 27.63 14.02
C LYS A 27 -5.48 26.62 15.07
N LEU A 28 -6.04 26.66 16.28
CA LEU A 28 -5.60 25.84 17.42
C LEU A 28 -5.64 24.33 17.13
N LEU A 29 -6.68 23.87 16.43
CA LEU A 29 -6.87 22.48 16.03
C LEU A 29 -6.55 22.23 14.55
N HIS A 30 -5.97 23.20 13.86
CA HIS A 30 -5.55 23.00 12.48
C HIS A 30 -4.21 22.25 12.51
N MET A 31 -4.16 21.10 11.84
CA MET A 31 -2.89 20.44 11.56
C MET A 31 -2.04 21.38 10.69
N ARG A 32 -0.83 21.68 11.15
CA ARG A 32 0.20 22.36 10.37
C ARG A 32 1.08 21.30 9.71
N LEU A 33 1.77 21.63 8.61
CA LEU A 33 2.67 20.69 7.92
C LEU A 33 3.72 20.06 8.87
N GLN A 34 4.23 20.86 9.80
CA GLN A 34 5.12 20.44 10.88
C GLN A 34 4.49 19.46 11.91
N ASP A 35 3.17 19.30 11.92
CA ASP A 35 2.46 18.35 12.79
C ASP A 35 2.33 16.96 12.11
N LEU A 36 2.56 16.88 10.80
CA LEU A 36 2.61 15.64 10.01
C LEU A 36 3.99 14.97 10.07
N THR A 37 5.05 15.76 10.25
CA THR A 37 6.40 15.27 10.50
C THR A 37 6.50 14.80 11.94
N ARG A 38 6.14 13.54 12.21
CA ARG A 38 6.72 12.82 13.34
C ARG A 38 8.21 12.70 13.06
N GLU A 39 9.03 13.25 13.95
CA GLU A 39 10.45 12.91 14.04
C GLU A 39 10.54 11.42 14.46
N THR A 40 10.39 10.54 13.50
CA THR A 40 10.81 9.14 13.57
C THR A 40 12.04 9.01 12.69
N ASP A 41 13.10 8.45 13.26
CA ASP A 41 14.46 8.36 12.72
C ASP A 41 14.60 7.37 11.53
N ASP A 42 13.53 7.09 10.79
CA ASP A 42 13.48 6.02 9.79
C ASP A 42 13.02 6.58 8.43
N ALA A 43 13.96 6.63 7.48
CA ALA A 43 13.82 6.97 6.06
C ALA A 43 13.13 8.31 5.70
N ALA A 44 13.69 9.03 4.71
CA ALA A 44 12.96 10.16 4.12
C ALA A 44 11.61 9.67 3.55
N PRO A 45 10.48 10.36 3.80
CA PRO A 45 9.15 9.96 3.32
C PRO A 45 9.10 9.59 1.84
N ASP A 46 9.91 10.27 1.02
CA ASP A 46 10.06 10.06 -0.41
C ASP A 46 10.57 8.65 -0.79
N ARG A 47 11.26 7.95 0.13
CA ARG A 47 11.70 6.56 -0.09
C ARG A 47 10.61 5.55 0.22
N GLU A 48 9.77 5.81 1.22
CA GLU A 48 8.67 4.92 1.57
C GLU A 48 7.50 5.04 0.58
N TYR A 49 7.24 6.27 0.14
CA TYR A 49 6.17 6.63 -0.78
C TYR A 49 6.75 7.36 -2.00
N PRO A 50 7.45 6.66 -2.89
CA PRO A 50 8.07 7.29 -4.06
C PRO A 50 7.01 7.80 -5.04
N ASP A 51 7.36 8.84 -5.81
CA ASP A 51 6.50 9.37 -6.87
C ASP A 51 6.40 8.43 -8.08
N GLU A 52 7.35 7.50 -8.23
CA GLU A 52 7.45 6.60 -9.38
C GLU A 52 7.90 5.20 -8.96
N LEU A 53 7.40 4.18 -9.67
CA LEU A 53 7.85 2.80 -9.54
C LEU A 53 8.70 2.41 -10.74
N GLU A 54 9.85 1.80 -10.48
CA GLU A 54 10.70 1.23 -11.53
C GLU A 54 10.24 -0.18 -11.91
N ILE A 55 9.95 -0.39 -13.20
CA ILE A 55 9.55 -1.67 -13.78
C ILE A 55 10.28 -1.86 -15.10
N GLY A 56 11.15 -2.88 -15.19
CA GLY A 56 11.86 -3.20 -16.43
C GLY A 56 12.70 -2.04 -16.99
N GLY A 57 13.26 -1.19 -16.12
CA GLY A 57 14.00 0.01 -16.51
C GLY A 57 13.13 1.23 -16.88
N MET A 58 11.80 1.10 -16.87
CA MET A 58 10.87 2.22 -17.01
C MET A 58 10.50 2.77 -15.63
N ARG A 59 10.31 4.08 -15.53
CA ARG A 59 9.78 4.75 -14.33
C ARG A 59 8.33 5.15 -14.61
N LEU A 60 7.41 4.62 -13.81
CA LEU A 60 5.98 4.84 -13.97
C LEU A 60 5.41 5.60 -12.79
N PRO A 61 4.64 6.68 -13.00
CA PRO A 61 4.14 7.50 -11.90
C PRO A 61 3.18 6.74 -10.99
N LEU A 62 3.28 7.02 -9.69
CA LEU A 62 2.38 6.55 -8.66
C LEU A 62 1.45 7.68 -8.22
N VAL A 63 0.24 7.32 -7.81
CA VAL A 63 -0.72 8.22 -7.18
C VAL A 63 -1.25 7.53 -5.94
N TYR A 64 -1.26 8.26 -4.83
CA TYR A 64 -1.75 7.79 -3.55
C TYR A 64 -3.11 8.42 -3.27
N HIS A 65 -4.07 7.61 -2.87
CA HIS A 65 -5.40 8.05 -2.46
C HIS A 65 -5.69 7.41 -1.11
N PHE A 66 -6.13 8.20 -0.13
CA PHE A 66 -6.51 7.71 1.19
C PHE A 66 -7.98 8.03 1.42
N ASP A 67 -8.82 7.08 1.02
CA ASP A 67 -10.28 7.23 1.04
C ASP A 67 -10.91 5.84 1.22
N PRO A 68 -11.02 5.37 2.47
CA PRO A 68 -11.51 4.03 2.77
C PRO A 68 -12.86 3.74 2.12
N GLY A 69 -12.91 2.66 1.33
CA GLY A 69 -14.12 2.25 0.59
C GLY A 69 -14.20 2.78 -0.84
N ASN A 70 -13.28 3.65 -1.25
CA ASN A 70 -13.11 4.05 -2.64
C ASN A 70 -12.34 2.96 -3.42
N GLU A 71 -12.74 2.69 -4.67
CA GLU A 71 -12.04 1.72 -5.53
C GLU A 71 -10.59 2.12 -5.80
N ALA A 72 -10.29 3.42 -5.78
CA ALA A 72 -8.95 3.98 -5.99
C ALA A 72 -8.09 4.03 -4.71
N ASP A 73 -8.60 3.62 -3.55
CA ASP A 73 -7.90 3.69 -2.26
C ASP A 73 -6.55 2.94 -2.28
N GLY A 74 -5.57 3.46 -1.56
CA GLY A 74 -4.19 2.98 -1.58
C GLY A 74 -3.37 3.56 -2.73
N VAL A 75 -2.62 2.70 -3.43
CA VAL A 75 -1.66 3.12 -4.46
C VAL A 75 -2.11 2.74 -5.87
N SER A 76 -2.02 3.69 -6.79
CA SER A 76 -2.32 3.53 -8.21
C SER A 76 -1.08 3.79 -9.08
N LEU A 77 -0.73 2.84 -9.93
CA LEU A 77 0.30 2.97 -10.96
C LEU A 77 -0.33 3.52 -12.24
N LYS A 78 0.19 4.64 -12.75
CA LYS A 78 -0.19 5.19 -14.05
C LYS A 78 0.54 4.44 -15.16
N VAL A 79 -0.23 3.79 -16.02
CA VAL A 79 0.29 2.93 -17.10
C VAL A 79 -0.22 3.47 -18.44
N PRO A 80 0.66 4.02 -19.30
CA PRO A 80 0.32 4.24 -20.70
C PRO A 80 -0.07 2.94 -21.38
N VAL A 81 -1.19 2.94 -22.13
CA VAL A 81 -1.69 1.72 -22.78
C VAL A 81 -0.68 1.08 -23.73
N THR A 82 0.18 1.89 -24.34
CA THR A 82 1.24 1.46 -25.27
C THR A 82 2.29 0.55 -24.64
N ILE A 83 2.46 0.60 -23.31
CA ILE A 83 3.43 -0.23 -22.59
C ILE A 83 2.76 -1.25 -21.66
N LEU A 84 1.43 -1.39 -21.70
CA LEU A 84 0.67 -2.22 -20.76
C LEU A 84 1.20 -3.67 -20.69
N ASN A 85 1.56 -4.25 -21.83
CA ASN A 85 2.10 -5.62 -21.90
C ASN A 85 3.51 -5.76 -21.31
N GLN A 86 4.23 -4.66 -21.09
CA GLN A 86 5.57 -4.64 -20.51
C GLN A 86 5.54 -4.50 -18.98
N VAL A 87 4.38 -4.18 -18.39
CA VAL A 87 4.24 -4.07 -16.93
C VAL A 87 4.30 -5.48 -16.32
N SER A 88 5.24 -5.71 -15.41
CA SER A 88 5.37 -6.98 -14.69
C SER A 88 4.39 -7.03 -13.51
N ASP A 89 3.57 -8.07 -13.49
CA ASP A 89 2.67 -8.40 -12.38
C ASP A 89 3.49 -8.71 -11.12
N GLU A 90 4.58 -9.46 -11.27
CA GLU A 90 5.48 -9.84 -10.18
C GLU A 90 6.07 -8.62 -9.49
N ARG A 91 6.56 -7.63 -10.24
CA ARG A 91 7.11 -6.40 -9.64
C ARG A 91 6.03 -5.59 -8.94
N CYS A 92 4.84 -5.46 -9.53
CA CYS A 92 3.74 -4.71 -8.94
C CYS A 92 3.19 -5.36 -7.66
N ASP A 93 3.36 -6.68 -7.53
CA ASP A 93 2.98 -7.45 -6.34
C ASP A 93 3.73 -7.05 -5.07
N TRP A 94 4.90 -6.40 -5.20
CA TRP A 94 5.69 -5.89 -4.06
C TRP A 94 5.24 -4.50 -3.56
N LEU A 95 4.33 -3.83 -4.27
CA LEU A 95 3.92 -2.45 -3.96
C LEU A 95 5.12 -1.48 -3.79
N VAL A 96 4.91 -0.45 -2.97
CA VAL A 96 5.89 0.53 -2.51
C VAL A 96 6.36 0.17 -1.09
N PRO A 97 7.56 0.61 -0.69
CA PRO A 97 8.12 0.24 0.62
C PRO A 97 7.21 0.59 1.81
N GLY A 98 6.54 1.76 1.77
CA GLY A 98 5.64 2.22 2.83
C GLY A 98 4.41 1.33 3.06
N LEU A 99 4.00 0.54 2.07
CA LEU A 99 2.86 -0.38 2.17
C LEU A 99 3.27 -1.86 2.27
N LEU A 100 4.53 -2.19 1.97
CA LEU A 100 5.00 -3.57 1.84
C LEU A 100 4.90 -4.33 3.17
N ARG A 101 5.26 -3.71 4.30
CA ARG A 101 5.15 -4.32 5.63
C ARG A 101 3.70 -4.74 5.96
N GLU A 102 2.76 -3.85 5.68
CA GLU A 102 1.34 -4.09 5.93
C GLU A 102 0.80 -5.17 5.00
N ARG A 103 1.20 -5.15 3.72
CA ARG A 103 0.87 -6.21 2.75
C ARG A 103 1.37 -7.57 3.21
N ILE A 104 2.62 -7.69 3.66
CA ILE A 104 3.18 -8.94 4.20
C ILE A 104 2.38 -9.40 5.42
N THR A 105 2.09 -8.49 6.35
CA THR A 105 1.30 -8.78 7.55
C THR A 105 -0.11 -9.31 7.20
N ALA A 106 -0.78 -8.67 6.24
CA ALA A 106 -2.09 -9.09 5.76
C ALA A 106 -2.03 -10.46 5.08
N LEU A 107 -1.01 -10.73 4.27
CA LEU A 107 -0.79 -12.04 3.63
C LEU A 107 -0.59 -13.14 4.68
N LEU A 108 0.26 -12.93 5.68
CA LEU A 108 0.45 -13.88 6.78
C LEU A 108 -0.86 -14.14 7.54
N ARG A 109 -1.65 -13.09 7.80
CA ARG A 109 -2.99 -13.21 8.41
C ARG A 109 -4.01 -13.88 7.51
N SER A 110 -3.80 -13.93 6.19
CA SER A 110 -4.69 -14.62 5.26
C SER A 110 -4.53 -16.14 5.29
N LEU A 111 -3.37 -16.65 5.75
CA LEU A 111 -3.05 -18.08 5.76
C LEU A 111 -4.05 -18.90 6.60
N PRO A 112 -4.37 -20.15 6.21
CA PRO A 112 -5.12 -21.10 7.02
C PRO A 112 -4.59 -21.22 8.45
N LYS A 113 -5.49 -21.41 9.43
CA LYS A 113 -5.16 -21.43 10.87
C LYS A 113 -4.02 -22.39 11.23
N ASN A 114 -3.96 -23.54 10.58
CA ASN A 114 -2.93 -24.57 10.80
C ASN A 114 -1.53 -24.13 10.36
N LEU A 115 -1.41 -23.26 9.36
CA LEU A 115 -0.13 -22.68 8.92
C LEU A 115 0.19 -21.41 9.72
N ARG A 116 -0.80 -20.53 9.91
CA ARG A 116 -0.62 -19.23 10.57
C ARG A 116 -0.05 -19.33 11.99
N LYS A 117 -0.39 -20.39 12.73
CA LYS A 117 0.11 -20.62 14.10
C LYS A 117 1.64 -20.73 14.18
N SER A 118 2.31 -21.09 13.09
CA SER A 118 3.77 -21.18 13.00
C SER A 118 4.44 -19.81 12.85
N PHE A 119 3.68 -18.76 12.57
CA PHE A 119 4.15 -17.40 12.31
C PHE A 119 3.59 -16.41 13.32
N VAL A 120 3.48 -16.83 14.58
CA VAL A 120 3.03 -15.98 15.69
C VAL A 120 4.24 -15.63 16.56
N PRO A 121 4.49 -14.34 16.85
CA PRO A 121 3.70 -13.15 16.47
C PRO A 121 3.85 -12.74 15.00
N VAL A 122 2.74 -12.48 14.31
CA VAL A 122 2.76 -12.11 12.87
C VAL A 122 3.61 -10.88 12.56
N PRO A 123 3.58 -9.78 13.36
CA PRO A 123 4.40 -8.61 13.08
C PRO A 123 5.90 -8.92 13.04
N ASP A 124 6.40 -9.76 13.95
CA ASP A 124 7.82 -10.11 14.04
C ASP A 124 8.29 -10.86 12.79
N PHE A 125 7.47 -11.78 12.28
CA PHE A 125 7.76 -12.48 11.02
C PHE A 125 7.69 -11.55 9.82
N ALA A 126 6.74 -10.60 9.81
CA ALA A 126 6.64 -9.61 8.74
C ALA A 126 7.89 -8.72 8.70
N ASP A 127 8.37 -8.26 9.86
CA ASP A 127 9.57 -7.43 9.99
C ASP A 127 10.82 -8.17 9.56
N ALA A 128 10.98 -9.42 10.02
CA ALA A 128 12.10 -10.27 9.61
C ALA A 128 12.10 -10.56 8.10
N CYS A 129 10.92 -10.78 7.49
CA CYS A 129 10.82 -10.95 6.05
C CYS A 129 11.13 -9.65 5.30
N LEU A 130 10.63 -8.51 5.77
CA LEU A 130 10.89 -7.20 5.17
C LEU A 130 12.38 -6.84 5.18
N GLN A 131 13.10 -7.20 6.25
CA GLN A 131 14.55 -6.96 6.36
C GLN A 131 15.39 -7.90 5.49
N ALA A 132 14.87 -9.09 5.17
CA ALA A 132 15.62 -10.15 4.49
C ALA A 132 15.33 -10.24 2.98
N MET A 133 14.28 -9.59 2.51
CA MET A 133 13.80 -9.69 1.12
C MET A 133 13.87 -8.34 0.41
N GLU A 134 14.21 -8.40 -0.86
CA GLU A 134 14.15 -7.27 -1.78
C GLU A 134 13.22 -7.60 -2.95
N PRO A 135 12.55 -6.60 -3.56
CA PRO A 135 11.78 -6.81 -4.77
C PRO A 135 12.57 -7.54 -5.85
N SER A 136 12.00 -8.62 -6.37
CA SER A 136 12.64 -9.48 -7.35
C SER A 136 11.69 -9.78 -8.52
N GLY A 137 12.15 -10.58 -9.49
CA GLY A 137 11.29 -11.08 -10.57
C GLY A 137 10.29 -12.17 -10.15
N LYS A 138 10.12 -12.44 -8.85
CA LYS A 138 9.14 -13.38 -8.30
C LYS A 138 7.98 -12.63 -7.67
N ARG A 139 6.81 -13.29 -7.58
CA ARG A 139 5.69 -12.78 -6.78
C ARG A 139 6.08 -12.71 -5.30
N LEU A 140 5.51 -11.76 -4.56
CA LEU A 140 5.77 -11.55 -3.14
C LEU A 140 5.43 -12.81 -2.33
N THR A 141 4.33 -13.49 -2.66
CA THR A 141 3.91 -14.73 -2.00
C THR A 141 4.91 -15.87 -2.14
N GLN A 142 5.59 -15.95 -3.30
CA GLN A 142 6.64 -16.94 -3.55
C GLN A 142 7.89 -16.62 -2.73
N ALA A 143 8.35 -15.36 -2.77
CA ALA A 143 9.50 -14.92 -1.96
C ALA A 143 9.25 -15.10 -0.45
N LEU A 144 8.05 -14.76 0.02
CA LEU A 144 7.63 -14.99 1.41
C LEU A 144 7.64 -16.47 1.77
N ALA A 145 7.08 -17.35 0.93
CA ALA A 145 7.06 -18.78 1.20
C ALA A 145 8.49 -19.36 1.31
N GLU A 146 9.39 -18.94 0.43
CA GLU A 146 10.81 -19.32 0.48
C GLU A 146 11.48 -18.82 1.76
N GLN A 147 11.31 -17.54 2.10
CA GLN A 147 11.92 -16.92 3.27
C GLN A 147 11.39 -17.52 4.59
N LEU A 148 10.08 -17.67 4.72
CA LEU A 148 9.45 -18.25 5.91
C LEU A 148 9.85 -19.72 6.08
N LYS A 149 9.98 -20.47 4.98
CA LYS A 149 10.50 -21.83 5.02
C LYS A 149 11.97 -21.86 5.46
N ALA A 150 12.81 -20.94 5.00
CA ALA A 150 14.19 -20.85 5.45
C ALA A 150 14.29 -20.54 6.96
N MET A 151 13.40 -19.68 7.48
CA MET A 151 13.35 -19.30 8.90
C MET A 151 12.79 -20.39 9.82
N THR A 152 11.80 -21.18 9.35
CA THR A 152 10.98 -22.04 10.22
C THR A 152 10.92 -23.52 9.82
N GLY A 153 11.35 -23.86 8.61
CA GLY A 153 11.16 -25.17 7.98
C GLY A 153 9.74 -25.45 7.47
N VAL A 154 8.78 -24.55 7.70
CA VAL A 154 7.38 -24.74 7.32
C VAL A 154 7.20 -24.44 5.83
N TYR A 155 6.70 -25.41 5.07
CA TYR A 155 6.30 -25.22 3.69
C TYR A 155 4.90 -24.61 3.59
N ILE A 156 4.76 -23.56 2.79
CA ILE A 156 3.48 -22.89 2.48
C ILE A 156 3.15 -23.17 1.01
N PRO A 157 2.10 -23.97 0.73
CA PRO A 157 1.60 -24.18 -0.63
C PRO A 157 1.12 -22.86 -1.27
N GLU A 158 1.21 -22.76 -2.60
CA GLU A 158 0.81 -21.54 -3.33
C GLU A 158 -0.70 -21.24 -3.17
N ASP A 159 -1.54 -22.27 -3.13
CA ASP A 159 -2.99 -22.17 -2.93
C ASP A 159 -3.40 -21.87 -1.48
N ALA A 160 -2.46 -21.86 -0.54
CA ALA A 160 -2.73 -21.50 0.85
C ALA A 160 -2.89 -20.00 1.06
N TRP A 161 -2.39 -19.16 0.15
CA TRP A 161 -2.53 -17.71 0.23
C TRP A 161 -3.96 -17.28 -0.11
N GLN A 162 -4.72 -16.85 0.89
CA GLN A 162 -6.09 -16.40 0.70
C GLN A 162 -6.12 -14.91 0.35
N GLU A 163 -5.52 -14.54 -0.79
CA GLU A 163 -5.31 -13.15 -1.22
C GLU A 163 -6.62 -12.32 -1.24
N ARG A 164 -7.77 -12.97 -1.46
CA ARG A 164 -9.11 -12.33 -1.38
C ARG A 164 -9.46 -11.73 -0.01
N LEU A 165 -8.75 -12.12 1.06
CA LEU A 165 -8.90 -11.59 2.41
C LEU A 165 -7.98 -10.39 2.68
N VAL A 166 -7.06 -10.09 1.76
CA VAL A 166 -6.16 -8.94 1.85
C VAL A 166 -6.94 -7.69 1.40
N PRO A 167 -6.94 -6.60 2.20
CA PRO A 167 -7.58 -5.35 1.82
C PRO A 167 -7.13 -4.82 0.46
N ASP A 168 -8.07 -4.21 -0.27
CA ASP A 168 -7.85 -3.73 -1.64
C ASP A 168 -6.75 -2.67 -1.73
N TYR A 169 -6.68 -1.77 -0.76
CA TYR A 169 -5.64 -0.73 -0.69
C TYR A 169 -4.21 -1.30 -0.54
N LEU A 170 -4.08 -2.56 -0.14
CA LEU A 170 -2.82 -3.30 -0.10
C LEU A 170 -2.57 -4.10 -1.38
N ARG A 171 -3.23 -3.78 -2.49
CA ARG A 171 -3.00 -4.37 -3.83
C ARG A 171 -2.76 -3.23 -4.82
N MET A 172 -1.89 -3.41 -5.80
CA MET A 172 -1.64 -2.34 -6.77
C MET A 172 -2.91 -2.06 -7.57
N ASN A 173 -3.32 -0.80 -7.67
CA ASN A 173 -4.30 -0.38 -8.66
C ASN A 173 -3.58 0.10 -9.93
N PHE A 174 -4.13 -0.20 -11.10
CA PHE A 174 -3.57 0.22 -12.37
C PHE A 174 -4.50 1.26 -12.99
N GLN A 175 -3.97 2.44 -13.29
CA GLN A 175 -4.69 3.49 -14.01
C GLN A 175 -4.17 3.54 -15.44
N LEU A 176 -4.96 3.01 -16.37
CA LEU A 176 -4.60 2.96 -17.79
C LEU A 176 -4.81 4.34 -18.43
N LEU A 177 -3.80 4.82 -19.16
CA LEU A 177 -3.80 6.13 -19.80
C LEU A 177 -3.70 6.03 -21.34
N ASP A 178 -4.39 6.93 -22.04
CA ASP A 178 -4.25 7.13 -23.49
C ASP A 178 -2.98 7.93 -23.85
N ASP A 179 -2.78 8.19 -25.14
CA ASP A 179 -1.67 8.99 -25.70
C ASP A 179 -1.65 10.45 -25.21
N LYS A 180 -2.78 10.95 -24.71
CA LYS A 180 -2.97 12.30 -24.17
C LYS A 180 -2.93 12.33 -22.64
N GLY A 181 -2.62 11.21 -21.99
CA GLY A 181 -2.57 11.07 -20.54
C GLY A 181 -3.93 11.04 -19.84
N ARG A 182 -5.02 10.79 -20.58
CA ARG A 182 -6.38 10.66 -20.02
C ARG A 182 -6.64 9.23 -19.60
N ARG A 183 -7.38 9.06 -18.50
CA ARG A 183 -7.73 7.73 -17.99
C ARG A 183 -8.71 7.03 -18.92
N ILE A 184 -8.36 5.82 -19.35
CA ILE A 184 -9.21 4.89 -20.11
C ILE A 184 -10.02 4.02 -19.15
N GLU A 185 -9.33 3.24 -18.32
CA GLU A 185 -9.92 2.35 -17.31
C GLU A 185 -8.98 2.30 -16.08
N SER A 186 -9.49 1.82 -14.95
CA SER A 186 -8.67 1.46 -13.80
C SER A 186 -9.14 0.17 -13.15
N GLY A 187 -8.21 -0.60 -12.60
CA GLY A 187 -8.52 -1.82 -11.88
C GLY A 187 -7.29 -2.48 -11.27
N ARG A 188 -7.51 -3.50 -10.45
CA ARG A 188 -6.43 -4.23 -9.74
C ARG A 188 -6.06 -5.57 -10.39
N ASP A 189 -6.76 -5.94 -11.47
CA ASP A 189 -6.49 -7.14 -12.25
C ASP A 189 -5.74 -6.76 -13.54
N LEU A 190 -4.41 -6.80 -13.47
CA LEU A 190 -3.54 -6.45 -14.58
C LEU A 190 -3.71 -7.42 -15.77
N ALA A 191 -3.97 -8.71 -15.50
CA ALA A 191 -4.20 -9.70 -16.53
C ALA A 191 -5.49 -9.39 -17.32
N GLN A 192 -6.57 -9.02 -16.63
CA GLN A 192 -7.80 -8.57 -17.26
C GLN A 192 -7.60 -7.28 -18.08
N LEU A 193 -6.85 -6.32 -17.56
CA LEU A 193 -6.52 -5.09 -18.30
C LEU A 193 -5.71 -5.39 -19.57
N LYS A 194 -4.68 -6.24 -19.47
CA LYS A 194 -3.90 -6.71 -20.64
C LYS A 194 -4.77 -7.45 -21.65
N GLN A 195 -5.70 -8.27 -21.20
CA GLN A 195 -6.63 -8.97 -22.11
C GLN A 195 -7.54 -8.01 -22.87
N ARG A 196 -7.98 -6.92 -22.24
CA ARG A 196 -8.87 -5.92 -22.84
C ARG A 196 -8.16 -4.93 -23.74
N TYR A 197 -6.98 -4.46 -23.33
CA TYR A 197 -6.28 -3.31 -23.92
C TYR A 197 -4.87 -3.60 -24.43
N GLY A 198 -4.36 -4.81 -24.23
CA GLY A 198 -3.02 -5.20 -24.66
C GLY A 198 -2.90 -5.39 -26.17
N ASP A 199 -4.00 -5.32 -26.92
CA ASP A 199 -4.01 -5.43 -28.38
C ASP A 199 -4.07 -4.01 -29.01
N PRO A 200 -2.99 -3.51 -29.62
CA PRO A 200 -2.94 -2.15 -30.17
C PRO A 200 -3.98 -1.91 -31.28
N ASP A 201 -4.45 -2.96 -31.97
CA ASP A 201 -5.44 -2.85 -33.05
C ASP A 201 -6.89 -2.61 -32.57
N ARG A 202 -7.17 -2.68 -31.26
CA ARG A 202 -8.50 -2.41 -30.70
C ARG A 202 -8.72 -0.98 -30.21
N SER A 203 -7.68 -0.14 -30.26
CA SER A 203 -7.75 1.27 -29.84
C SER A 203 -7.99 2.17 -31.05
N GLY A 204 -9.16 2.03 -31.68
CA GLY A 204 -9.63 2.84 -32.81
C GLY A 204 -10.87 3.65 -32.47
#